data_AF-A0A8H9WP52-F1
#
_entry.id   AF-A0A8H9WP52-F1
#
_cell.length_a   1.000
_cell.length_b   1.000
_cell.length_c   1.000
_cell.angle_alpha   90.00
_cell.angle_beta   90.00
_cell.angle_gamma   90.00
#
_symmetry.space_group_name_H-M   'P 1'
#
loop_
_entity.id
_entity.type
_entity.pdbx_description
1 polymer ?
#
loop_
_entity_poly.entity_id
_entity_poly.type
_entity_poly.pdbx_seq_one_letter_code
_entity_poly.pdbx_strand_id
1 'polypeptide(L)' 'ENGQLQQTGTYSGGELDGPYETYDENGQLRFKGTYNMGERCGEWIQDGETVTYDPCTPA' A
#
# COMPACT_ATOMS: atom_id res chain seq x y z
N GLU A 1 -22.51 9.39 -6.43
CA GLU A 1 -21.66 8.80 -7.47
C GLU A 1 -20.57 7.97 -6.82
N ASN A 2 -20.10 6.90 -7.48
CA ASN A 2 -19.24 5.90 -6.87
C ASN A 2 -17.82 6.46 -6.69
N GLY A 3 -17.50 6.89 -5.46
CA GLY A 3 -16.16 7.27 -5.02
C GLY A 3 -15.21 6.07 -5.06
N GLN A 4 -14.85 5.63 -6.26
CA GLN A 4 -13.95 4.51 -6.50
C GLN A 4 -12.53 4.92 -6.08
N LEU A 5 -12.02 4.24 -5.05
CA LEU A 5 -10.60 4.31 -4.71
C LEU A 5 -9.79 3.68 -5.86
N GLN A 6 -8.77 4.41 -6.31
CA GLN A 6 -7.80 3.87 -7.24
C GLN A 6 -6.70 3.18 -6.45
N GLN A 7 -6.31 1.98 -6.85
CA GLN A 7 -5.21 1.25 -6.21
C GLN A 7 -4.20 0.79 -7.25
N THR A 8 -2.93 0.96 -6.93
CA THR A 8 -1.78 0.49 -7.72
C THR A 8 -0.95 -0.40 -6.82
N GLY A 9 -0.69 -1.63 -7.25
CA GLY A 9 0.08 -2.59 -6.48
C GLY A 9 0.71 -3.64 -7.39
N THR A 10 1.86 -4.16 -6.98
CA THR A 10 2.47 -5.30 -7.66
C THR A 10 1.98 -6.59 -7.02
N TYR A 11 1.66 -7.59 -7.85
CA TYR A 11 1.23 -8.91 -7.41
C TYR A 11 2.26 -9.95 -7.83
N SER A 12 2.69 -10.78 -6.89
CA SER A 12 3.56 -11.93 -7.12
C SER A 12 2.88 -13.18 -6.56
N GLY A 13 2.76 -14.24 -7.35
CA GLY A 13 2.11 -15.48 -6.90
C GLY A 13 0.62 -15.38 -6.55
N GLY A 14 -0.04 -14.25 -6.85
CA GLY A 14 -1.42 -13.96 -6.46
C GLY A 14 -1.56 -13.12 -5.19
N GLU A 15 -0.45 -12.76 -4.55
CA GLU A 15 -0.39 -11.92 -3.35
C GLU A 15 0.22 -10.57 -3.67
N LEU A 16 -0.11 -9.54 -2.89
CA LEU A 16 0.55 -8.24 -3.03
C LEU A 16 2.01 -8.36 -2.60
N ASP A 17 2.91 -7.98 -3.48
CA ASP A 17 4.34 -8.05 -3.23
C ASP A 17 5.03 -6.90 -3.97
N GLY A 18 5.61 -5.96 -3.20
CA GLY A 18 6.20 -4.74 -3.70
C GLY A 18 5.42 -3.47 -3.34
N PRO A 19 5.65 -2.37 -4.07
CA PRO A 19 5.07 -1.07 -3.74
C PRO A 19 3.55 -1.08 -3.95
N TYR A 20 2.85 -0.39 -3.06
CA TYR A 20 1.41 -0.24 -3.09
C TYR A 20 1.00 1.19 -2.75
N GLU A 21 0.04 1.71 -3.51
CA GLU A 21 -0.51 3.05 -3.36
C GLU A 21 -2.01 3.03 -3.61
N THR A 22 -2.76 3.83 -2.84
CA THR A 22 -4.17 4.09 -3.12
C THR A 22 -4.50 5.56 -3.07
N TYR A 23 -5.41 5.97 -3.92
CA TYR A 23 -5.86 7.35 -4.05
C TYR A 23 -7.37 7.42 -3.90
N ASP A 24 -7.85 8.51 -3.31
CA ASP A 24 -9.27 8.82 -3.29
C ASP A 24 -9.79 9.24 -4.67
N GLU A 25 -11.08 9.52 -4.76
CA GLU A 25 -11.71 9.98 -6.00
C GLU A 25 -11.17 11.32 -6.53
N ASN A 26 -10.54 12.12 -5.66
CA ASN A 26 -9.91 13.40 -5.99
C ASN A 26 -8.43 13.22 -6.38
N GLY A 27 -7.89 12.00 -6.34
CA GLY A 27 -6.47 11.72 -6.56
C GLY A 27 -5.58 12.03 -5.36
N GLN A 28 -6.15 12.27 -4.17
CA GLN A 28 -5.39 12.43 -2.93
C GLN A 28 -4.89 11.07 -2.45
N LEU A 29 -3.59 10.98 -2.17
CA LEU A 29 -2.98 9.77 -1.63
C LEU A 29 -3.58 9.45 -0.25
N ARG A 30 -4.13 8.24 -0.12
CA ARG A 30 -4.70 7.70 1.13
C ARG A 30 -3.73 6.72 1.79
N PHE A 31 -3.18 5.80 1.00
CA PHE A 31 -2.26 4.79 1.51
C PHE A 31 -1.06 4.66 0.59
N LYS A 32 0.14 4.55 1.16
CA LYS A 32 1.36 4.23 0.42
C LYS A 32 2.31 3.43 1.28
N GLY A 33 2.85 2.35 0.74
CA GLY A 33 3.88 1.57 1.41
C GLY A 33 4.30 0.37 0.59
N THR A 34 4.84 -0.62 1.27
CA THR A 34 5.32 -1.86 0.66
C THR A 34 4.61 -3.05 1.28
N TYR A 35 4.16 -3.96 0.41
CA TYR A 35 3.77 -5.30 0.81
C TYR A 35 4.92 -6.29 0.54
N ASN A 36 5.03 -7.31 1.38
CA ASN A 36 5.87 -8.46 1.16
C ASN A 36 5.02 -9.71 1.44
N MET A 37 4.86 -10.58 0.44
CA MET A 37 4.03 -11.80 0.56
C MET A 37 2.63 -11.54 1.15
N GLY A 38 1.97 -10.45 0.73
CA GLY A 38 0.65 -10.05 1.22
C GLY A 38 0.63 -9.31 2.56
N GLU A 39 1.77 -9.15 3.24
CA GLU A 39 1.87 -8.45 4.53
C GLU A 39 2.47 -7.05 4.38
N ARG A 40 1.97 -6.08 5.16
CA ARG A 40 2.50 -4.71 5.17
C ARG A 40 3.80 -4.68 5.96
N CYS A 41 4.84 -4.10 5.37
CA CYS A 41 6.14 -3.98 6.01
C CYS A 41 6.76 -2.59 5.79
N GLY A 42 7.68 -2.21 6.67
CA GLY A 42 8.38 -0.92 6.65
C GLY A 42 7.47 0.26 6.98
N GLU A 43 7.82 1.43 6.44
CA GLU A 43 7.05 2.66 6.66
C GLU A 43 5.87 2.75 5.70
N TRP A 44 4.72 3.10 6.26
CA TRP A 44 3.46 3.25 5.55
C TRP A 44 2.89 4.64 5.79
N ILE A 45 2.52 5.34 4.74
CA ILE A 45 1.72 6.56 4.85
C ILE A 45 0.25 6.14 4.86
N GLN A 46 -0.49 6.56 5.89
CA GLN A 46 -1.92 6.35 6.06
C GLN A 46 -2.56 7.71 6.34
N ASP A 47 -3.35 8.20 5.39
CA ASP A 47 -4.06 9.49 5.48
C ASP A 47 -3.15 10.68 5.84
N GLY A 48 -1.88 10.61 5.41
CA GLY A 48 -0.86 11.63 5.69
C GLY A 48 -0.02 11.38 6.93
N GLU A 49 -0.32 10.34 7.72
CA GLU A 49 0.47 9.94 8.87
C GLU A 49 1.40 8.77 8.53
N THR A 50 2.66 8.85 8.95
CA THR A 50 3.59 7.72 8.81
C THR A 50 3.39 6.73 9.96
N VAL A 51 3.09 5.49 9.62
CA VAL A 51 2.97 4.34 10.51
C VAL A 51 4.09 3.36 10.17
N THR A 52 4.84 2.94 11.18
CA THR A 52 5.95 1.99 11.00
C THR A 52 5.48 0.58 11.37
N TYR A 53 5.64 -0.34 10.43
CA TYR A 53 5.46 -1.78 10.63
C TYR A 53 6.82 -2.47 10.78
N ASP A 54 6.79 -3.78 11.03
CA ASP A 54 8.00 -4.60 11.00
C ASP A 54 8.77 -4.41 9.68
N PRO A 55 10.11 -4.41 9.72
CA PRO A 55 10.92 -4.23 8.53
C PRO A 55 10.61 -5.31 7.50
N CYS A 56 10.64 -4.95 6.22
CA CYS A 56 10.48 -5.91 5.13
C CYS A 56 11.63 -6.92 5.17
N THR A 57 11.39 -8.09 5.74
CA THR A 57 12.33 -9.20 5.70
C THR A 57 12.15 -9.91 4.36
N PRO A 58 13.20 -10.03 3.53
CA PRO A 58 13.14 -10.96 2.42
C PRO A 58 12.99 -12.37 2.98
N ALA A 59 12.05 -13.14 2.44
CA ALA A 59 11.95 -14.57 2.70
C ALA A 59 13.18 -15.34 2.17
#